data_AF-U5S3Z2-F1
#
_entry.id   AF-U5S3Z2-F1
#
_cell.length_a   1.000
_cell.length_b   1.000
_cell.length_c   1.000
_cell.angle_alpha   90.00
_cell.angle_beta   90.00
_cell.angle_gamma   90.00
#
_symmetry.space_group_name_H-M   'P 1'
#
loop_
_entity.id
_entity.type
_entity.pdbx_description
1 polymer ?
#
loop_
_entity_poly.entity_id
_entity_poly.type
_entity_poly.pdbx_seq_one_letter_code
_entity_poly.pdbx_strand_id
1 'polypeptide(L)'
;LVYSCPQSQLSRYQSVIMGKFGVFGAYSDIAVMDQRLQKFLRILGYQGVLDGFGGGNSIGSNSGFGVLAGSGEIGRHDYVNSPSFGALMRMSQFILTDLPLAPTKPIDAGL
;
A
#
# COMPACT_ATOMS: atom_id res chain seq x y z
N LEU A 1 3.99 -1.16 -10.00
CA LEU A 1 4.60 -1.91 -8.88
C LEU A 1 3.84 -1.60 -7.60
N VAL A 2 3.49 -2.59 -6.79
CA VAL A 2 2.65 -2.44 -5.58
C VAL A 2 3.38 -3.01 -4.37
N TYR A 3 3.25 -2.37 -3.22
CA TYR A 3 3.79 -2.85 -1.96
C TYR A 3 2.81 -2.67 -0.80
N SER A 4 2.87 -3.57 0.17
CA SER A 4 2.01 -3.55 1.34
C SER A 4 2.53 -2.56 2.39
N CYS A 5 1.66 -1.71 2.91
CA CYS A 5 1.94 -0.94 4.12
C CYS A 5 1.10 -1.47 5.30
N PRO A 6 1.68 -2.30 6.19
CA PRO A 6 0.99 -2.74 7.38
C PRO A 6 0.96 -1.62 8.44
N GLN A 7 -0.10 -1.61 9.26
CA GLN A 7 -0.20 -0.76 10.45
C GLN A 7 0.34 -1.51 11.66
N SER A 8 0.77 -0.74 12.66
CA SER A 8 1.17 -1.32 13.95
C SER A 8 -0.02 -1.99 14.65
N GLN A 9 0.28 -3.02 15.44
CA GLN A 9 -0.70 -3.69 16.33
C GLN A 9 -1.34 -2.73 17.34
N LEU A 10 -0.77 -1.54 17.54
CA LEU A 10 -1.39 -0.46 18.31
C LEU A 10 -2.77 -0.05 17.77
N SER A 11 -3.06 -0.29 16.49
CA SER A 11 -4.37 -0.06 15.87
C SER A 11 -5.50 -0.88 16.52
N ARG A 12 -5.19 -1.93 17.31
CA ARG A 12 -6.19 -2.65 18.11
C ARG A 12 -6.87 -1.78 19.16
N TYR A 13 -6.20 -0.74 19.64
CA TYR A 13 -6.74 0.20 20.62
C TYR A 13 -7.54 1.28 19.90
N GLN A 14 -8.58 0.84 19.19
CA GLN A 14 -9.42 1.71 18.37
C GLN A 14 -9.99 2.86 19.21
N SER A 15 -9.98 4.08 18.67
CA SER A 15 -10.45 5.36 19.27
C SER A 15 -9.57 6.05 20.33
N VAL A 16 -8.52 5.42 20.87
CA VAL A 16 -7.57 6.09 21.76
C VAL A 16 -6.34 6.60 20.99
N ILE A 17 -5.56 7.49 21.61
CA ILE A 17 -4.39 8.12 21.01
C ILE A 17 -3.42 7.07 20.43
N MET A 18 -3.29 5.91 21.07
CA MET A 18 -2.47 4.79 20.59
C MET A 18 -2.91 4.24 19.23
N GLY A 19 -4.21 4.10 19.00
CA GLY A 19 -4.74 3.69 17.70
C GLY A 19 -4.41 4.70 16.59
N LYS A 20 -4.47 6.01 16.91
CA LYS A 20 -4.08 7.06 15.97
C LYS A 20 -2.59 6.99 15.62
N PHE A 21 -1.71 6.75 16.60
CA PHE A 21 -0.28 6.57 16.32
C PHE A 21 -0.02 5.37 15.38
N GLY A 22 -0.75 4.28 15.54
CA GLY A 22 -0.66 3.13 14.63
C GLY A 22 -0.98 3.49 13.17
N VAL A 23 -2.02 4.31 12.96
CA VAL A 23 -2.44 4.78 11.63
C VAL A 23 -1.47 5.80 11.04
N PHE A 24 -1.12 6.86 11.80
CA PHE A 24 -0.25 7.92 11.30
C PHE A 24 1.19 7.48 11.11
N GLY A 25 1.69 6.55 11.94
CA GLY A 25 3.01 5.94 11.75
C GLY A 25 3.13 5.25 10.40
N ALA A 26 2.12 4.47 10.01
CA ALA A 26 2.09 3.80 8.71
C ALA A 26 2.18 4.81 7.55
N TYR A 27 1.47 5.94 7.63
CA TYR A 27 1.58 7.01 6.66
C TYR A 27 3.01 7.59 6.62
N SER A 28 3.65 7.88 7.76
CA SER A 28 5.04 8.31 7.75
C SER A 28 5.98 7.31 7.07
N ASP A 29 5.78 6.01 7.29
CA ASP A 29 6.57 4.95 6.65
C ASP A 29 6.38 4.92 5.13
N ILE A 30 5.14 5.10 4.65
CA ILE A 30 4.83 5.20 3.22
C ILE A 30 5.59 6.36 2.59
N ALA A 31 5.54 7.55 3.20
CA ALA A 31 6.20 8.73 2.66
C ALA A 31 7.71 8.50 2.47
N VAL A 32 8.33 7.79 3.43
CA VAL A 32 9.76 7.43 3.34
C VAL A 32 9.99 6.38 2.26
N MET A 33 9.16 5.35 2.17
CA MET A 33 9.29 4.27 1.18
C MET A 33 9.10 4.77 -0.25
N ASP A 34 8.09 5.59 -0.50
CA ASP A 34 7.81 6.15 -1.82
C ASP A 34 8.99 6.98 -2.33
N GLN A 35 9.54 7.87 -1.50
CA GLN A 35 10.70 8.69 -1.87
C GLN A 35 11.93 7.83 -2.17
N ARG A 36 12.19 6.80 -1.36
CA ARG A 36 13.33 5.89 -1.57
C ARG A 36 13.17 5.07 -2.84
N LEU A 37 11.97 4.54 -3.08
CA LEU A 37 11.68 3.68 -4.21
C LEU A 37 11.66 4.47 -5.52
N GLN A 38 11.10 5.69 -5.52
CA GLN A 38 11.16 6.59 -6.67
C GLN A 38 12.61 6.96 -7.02
N LYS A 39 13.45 7.27 -6.02
CA LYS A 39 14.87 7.54 -6.24
C LYS A 39 15.61 6.32 -6.77
N PHE A 40 15.30 5.13 -6.25
CA PHE A 40 15.87 3.87 -6.72
C PHE A 40 15.55 3.63 -8.21
N LEU A 41 14.28 3.75 -8.61
CA LEU A 41 13.86 3.61 -10.01
C LEU A 41 14.57 4.63 -10.91
N ARG A 42 14.68 5.88 -10.46
CA ARG A 42 15.37 6.94 -11.20
C ARG A 42 16.86 6.66 -11.41
N ILE A 43 17.53 6.08 -10.41
CA ILE A 43 18.94 5.69 -10.52
C ILE A 43 19.12 4.53 -11.51
N LEU A 44 18.14 3.62 -11.59
CA LEU A 44 18.13 2.56 -12.60
C LEU A 44 17.83 3.07 -14.03
N GLY A 45 17.49 4.35 -14.19
CA GLY A 45 17.14 4.95 -15.48
C GLY A 45 15.67 4.84 -15.85
N TYR A 46 14.81 4.43 -14.91
CA TYR A 46 13.37 4.29 -15.12
C TYR A 46 12.59 5.42 -14.43
N GLN A 47 11.49 5.82 -15.03
CA GLN A 47 10.56 6.77 -14.45
C GLN A 47 9.66 6.07 -13.43
N GLY A 48 9.50 6.67 -12.25
CA GLY A 48 8.54 6.25 -11.23
C GLY A 48 7.60 7.40 -10.90
N VAL A 49 6.30 7.22 -11.11
CA VAL A 49 5.24 8.17 -10.71
C VAL A 49 4.55 7.62 -9.48
N LEU A 50 4.66 8.36 -8.38
CA LEU A 50 4.10 8.02 -7.08
C LEU A 50 2.60 8.32 -7.05
N ASP A 51 1.82 7.44 -6.43
CA ASP A 51 0.47 7.78 -5.96
C ASP A 51 0.60 8.73 -4.76
N GLY A 52 0.04 9.94 -4.87
CA GLY A 52 0.32 11.04 -3.94
C GLY A 52 0.10 10.67 -2.47
N PHE A 53 0.98 11.17 -1.60
CA PHE A 53 0.85 10.97 -0.16
C PHE A 53 -0.38 11.72 0.39
N GLY A 54 -1.22 11.04 1.17
CA GLY A 54 -2.22 11.71 2.01
C GLY A 54 -3.49 12.21 1.31
N GLY A 55 -3.98 11.52 0.28
CA GLY A 55 -5.36 11.66 -0.21
C GLY A 55 -5.68 12.93 -1.02
N GLY A 56 -4.71 13.81 -1.27
CA GLY A 56 -4.91 15.01 -2.09
C GLY A 56 -4.77 14.77 -3.59
N ASN A 57 -3.83 13.91 -4.01
CA ASN A 57 -3.43 13.73 -5.41
C ASN A 57 -3.29 12.25 -5.77
N SER A 58 -4.35 11.46 -5.53
CA SER A 58 -4.35 10.05 -5.91
C SER A 58 -4.53 9.90 -7.42
N ILE A 59 -3.67 9.09 -8.04
CA ILE A 59 -3.72 8.78 -9.47
C ILE A 59 -4.58 7.54 -9.76
N GLY A 60 -5.02 6.83 -8.71
CA GLY A 60 -5.92 5.69 -8.84
C GLY A 60 -6.33 5.07 -7.50
N SER A 61 -7.03 3.93 -7.56
CA SER A 61 -7.50 3.20 -6.38
C SER A 61 -6.42 2.26 -5.86
N ASN A 62 -5.91 2.54 -4.66
CA ASN A 62 -4.97 1.67 -3.95
C ASN A 62 -5.53 0.25 -3.74
N SER A 63 -6.80 0.11 -3.37
CA SER A 63 -7.44 -1.19 -3.18
C SER A 63 -7.53 -1.98 -4.48
N GLY A 64 -7.94 -1.33 -5.58
CA GLY A 64 -8.01 -1.97 -6.89
C GLY A 64 -6.66 -2.47 -7.39
N PHE A 65 -5.62 -1.62 -7.33
CA PHE A 65 -4.26 -2.04 -7.69
C PHE A 65 -3.70 -3.10 -6.74
N GLY A 66 -4.06 -3.05 -5.45
CA GLY A 66 -3.72 -4.07 -4.46
C GLY A 66 -4.23 -5.46 -4.84
N VAL A 67 -5.49 -5.56 -5.26
CA VAL A 67 -6.09 -6.83 -5.71
C VAL A 67 -5.43 -7.32 -7.00
N LEU A 68 -5.30 -6.43 -8.00
CA LEU A 68 -4.70 -6.79 -9.29
C LEU A 68 -3.25 -7.27 -9.16
N ALA A 69 -2.50 -6.70 -8.21
CA ALA A 69 -1.13 -7.10 -7.93
C ALA A 69 -1.02 -8.33 -7.01
N GLY A 70 -2.14 -8.92 -6.57
CA GLY A 70 -2.13 -10.09 -5.70
C GLY A 70 -1.68 -9.81 -4.26
N SER A 71 -1.80 -8.57 -3.78
CA SER A 71 -1.48 -8.22 -2.38
C SER A 71 -2.53 -8.77 -1.38
N GLY A 72 -3.75 -8.97 -1.85
CA GLY A 72 -4.90 -9.34 -1.04
C GLY A 72 -6.21 -9.31 -1.82
N GLU A 73 -7.32 -9.53 -1.11
CA GLU A 73 -8.69 -9.42 -1.62
C GLU A 73 -9.44 -8.30 -0.90
N ILE A 74 -10.41 -7.67 -1.56
CA ILE A 74 -11.24 -6.65 -0.92
C ILE A 74 -12.29 -7.35 -0.04
N GLY A 75 -12.26 -7.06 1.25
CA GLY A 75 -13.27 -7.55 2.19
C GLY A 75 -14.50 -6.63 2.26
N ARG A 76 -15.53 -7.06 3.02
CA ARG A 76 -16.78 -6.31 3.26
C ARG A 76 -16.58 -4.85 3.68
N HIS A 77 -15.49 -4.55 4.36
CA HIS A 77 -15.13 -3.21 4.86
C HIS A 77 -14.41 -2.33 3.82
N ASP A 78 -14.37 -2.74 2.55
CA ASP A 78 -13.79 -2.01 1.40
C ASP A 78 -12.25 -1.83 1.42
N TYR A 79 -11.57 -2.41 2.41
CA TYR A 79 -10.12 -2.54 2.45
C TYR A 79 -9.61 -3.88 1.90
N VAL A 80 -8.39 -3.85 1.37
CA VAL A 80 -7.64 -5.04 0.97
C VAL A 80 -7.16 -5.79 2.21
N ASN A 81 -7.52 -7.07 2.28
CA ASN A 81 -7.08 -8.04 3.27
C ASN A 81 -5.95 -8.87 2.69
N SER A 82 -4.75 -8.78 3.27
CA SER A 82 -3.63 -9.63 2.88
C SER A 82 -3.61 -10.92 3.70
N PRO A 83 -3.23 -12.07 3.13
CA PRO A 83 -3.01 -13.30 3.89
C PRO A 83 -2.00 -13.15 5.05
N SER A 84 -1.03 -12.24 4.92
CA SER A 84 0.04 -12.05 5.92
C SER A 84 -0.35 -11.11 7.07
N PHE A 85 -1.20 -10.12 6.80
CA PHE A 85 -1.50 -9.03 7.75
C PHE A 85 -3.00 -8.86 8.04
N GLY A 86 -3.87 -9.58 7.34
CA GLY A 86 -5.32 -9.40 7.39
C GLY A 86 -5.72 -7.96 7.06
N ALA A 87 -6.72 -7.46 7.79
CA ALA A 87 -7.22 -6.09 7.70
C ALA A 87 -6.29 -5.04 8.35
N LEU A 88 -5.16 -5.44 8.95
CA LEU A 88 -4.18 -4.50 9.50
C LEU A 88 -3.29 -3.87 8.43
N MET A 89 -3.73 -3.87 7.18
CA MET A 89 -3.11 -3.06 6.13
C MET A 89 -3.61 -1.62 6.21
N ARG A 90 -2.69 -0.65 6.06
CA ARG A 90 -3.05 0.75 5.84
C ARG A 90 -3.53 0.95 4.41
N MET A 91 -2.73 0.46 3.47
CA MET A 91 -3.02 0.50 2.04
C MET A 91 -2.06 -0.41 1.27
N SER A 92 -2.51 -0.80 0.08
CA SER A 92 -1.64 -1.32 -0.97
C SER A 92 -1.13 -0.15 -1.79
N GLN A 93 0.05 0.37 -1.43
CA GLN A 93 0.63 1.54 -2.10
C GLN A 93 1.23 1.12 -3.44
N PHE A 94 1.18 1.99 -4.44
CA PHE A 94 1.68 1.68 -5.77
C PHE A 94 2.47 2.83 -6.40
N ILE A 95 3.33 2.44 -7.33
CA ILE A 95 4.12 3.33 -8.19
C ILE A 95 3.93 2.86 -9.62
N LEU A 96 3.56 3.79 -10.49
CA LEU A 96 3.55 3.57 -11.94
C LEU A 96 4.96 3.75 -12.46
N THR A 97 5.47 2.78 -13.21
CA THR A 97 6.82 2.82 -13.73
C THR A 97 6.89 2.15 -15.10
N ASP A 98 7.82 2.61 -15.91
CA ASP A 98 8.21 2.05 -17.21
C ASP A 98 9.23 0.91 -17.08
N LEU A 99 9.67 0.58 -15.85
CA LEU A 99 10.48 -0.61 -15.59
C LEU A 99 9.73 -1.88 -16.02
N PRO A 100 10.28 -2.71 -16.93
CA PRO A 100 9.64 -3.95 -17.35
C PRO A 100 9.63 -4.96 -16.21
N LEU A 101 8.48 -5.10 -15.55
CA LEU A 101 8.24 -6.06 -14.47
C LEU A 101 7.25 -7.11 -14.93
N ALA A 102 7.51 -8.37 -14.58
CA ALA A 102 6.53 -9.43 -14.76
C ALA A 102 5.31 -9.16 -13.85
N PRO A 103 4.07 -9.15 -14.38
CA PRO A 103 2.89 -8.96 -13.56
C PRO A 103 2.70 -10.16 -12.63
N THR A 104 2.32 -9.87 -11.40
CA THR A 104 1.83 -10.87 -10.44
C THR A 104 0.36 -11.17 -10.74
N LYS A 105 -0.09 -12.37 -10.39
CA LYS A 105 -1.50 -12.76 -10.52
C LYS A 105 -2.28 -12.31 -9.29
N PRO A 106 -3.56 -11.93 -9.44
CA PRO A 106 -4.48 -11.83 -8.32
C PRO A 106 -4.54 -13.14 -7.52
N ILE A 107 -4.89 -13.05 -6.25
CA ILE A 107 -5.07 -14.21 -5.37
C ILE A 107 -6.56 -14.55 -5.24
N ASP A 108 -6.82 -15.80 -4.84
CA ASP A 108 -8.14 -16.30 -4.41
C ASP A 108 -7.93 -17.14 -3.14
N ALA A 109 -8.13 -16.51 -2.00
CA ALA A 109 -8.01 -17.05 -0.65
C ALA A 109 -9.38 -17.11 0.06
N GLY A 110 -10.45 -16.62 -0.57
CA GLY A 110 -11.82 -16.64 -0.05
C GLY A 110 -12.05 -15.65 1.10
N LEU A 111 -11.48 -14.44 1.02
CA LEU A 111 -11.50 -13.41 2.07
C LEU A 111 -12.72 -12.46 2.02
#